data_AF-A0AAV9D681-F1
#
_entry.id   AF-A0AAV9D681-F1
#
_cell.length_a   1.000
_cell.length_b   1.000
_cell.length_c   1.000
_cell.angle_alpha   90.00
_cell.angle_beta   90.00
_cell.angle_gamma   90.00
#
_symmetry.space_group_name_H-M   'P 1'
#
loop_
_entity.id
_entity.type
_entity.pdbx_description
1 polymer ?
#
loop_
_entity_poly.entity_id
_entity_poly.type
_entity_poly.pdbx_seq_one_letter_code
_entity_poly.pdbx_strand_id
1 'polypeptide(L)' 'MNTDDELEETEIEGFDSQAQTLFCRDAVHNQLVQVTANAVRLVSSSSRQLLHKWVASLGFSINVATANATQVLFSLH' A
#
# COMPACT_ATOMS: atom_id res chain seq x y z
N MET A 1 7.38 -2.84 -33.47
CA MET A 1 7.41 -2.79 -31.99
C MET A 1 6.50 -3.91 -31.52
N ASN A 2 6.97 -4.76 -30.60
CA ASN A 2 6.17 -5.86 -30.09
C ASN A 2 5.21 -5.28 -29.05
N THR A 3 3.90 -5.41 -29.27
CA THR A 3 2.85 -4.86 -28.39
C THR A 3 2.86 -5.49 -26.99
N ASP A 4 3.53 -6.63 -26.79
CA ASP A 4 3.72 -7.25 -25.48
C ASP A 4 4.63 -6.45 -24.53
N ASP A 5 5.40 -5.48 -25.02
CA ASP A 5 6.27 -4.61 -24.20
C ASP A 5 5.59 -3.28 -23.81
N GLU A 6 4.32 -3.08 -24.16
CA GLU A 6 3.58 -1.88 -23.78
C GLU A 6 3.09 -1.98 -22.32
N LEU A 7 3.49 -1.02 -21.49
CA LEU A 7 3.01 -0.90 -20.11
C LEU A 7 1.79 0.03 -20.08
N GLU A 8 0.67 -0.50 -19.61
CA GLU A 8 -0.54 0.29 -19.35
C GLU A 8 -0.63 0.65 -17.87
N GLU A 9 -1.15 1.84 -17.58
CA GLU A 9 -1.50 2.23 -16.22
C GLU A 9 -2.72 1.43 -15.74
N THR A 10 -2.66 0.97 -14.49
CA THR A 10 -3.77 0.22 -13.89
C THR A 10 -3.98 0.66 -12.46
N GLU A 11 -5.22 0.63 -12.01
CA GLU A 11 -5.56 0.94 -10.63
C GLU A 11 -5.65 -0.32 -9.76
N ILE A 12 -5.36 -0.12 -8.48
CA ILE A 12 -5.57 -1.11 -7.42
C ILE A 12 -6.63 -0.50 -6.50
N GLU A 13 -7.87 -0.96 -6.59
CA GLU A 13 -9.02 -0.35 -5.90
C GLU A 13 -8.83 -0.22 -4.38
N GLY A 14 -8.11 -1.16 -3.75
CA GLY A 14 -7.80 -1.12 -2.34
C GLY A 14 -6.73 -0.10 -1.94
N PHE A 15 -6.01 0.50 -2.90
CA PHE A 15 -5.05 1.58 -2.65
C PHE A 15 -5.73 2.94 -2.65
N ASP A 16 -5.09 3.89 -1.99
CA ASP A 16 -5.45 5.29 -2.05
C ASP A 16 -4.56 5.98 -3.07
N SER A 17 -5.11 6.21 -4.26
CA SER A 17 -4.42 6.85 -5.39
C SER A 17 -4.26 8.36 -5.21
N GLN A 18 -5.03 8.97 -4.29
CA GLN A 18 -5.00 10.42 -4.05
C GLN A 18 -3.95 10.80 -2.99
N ALA A 19 -3.42 9.84 -2.24
CA ALA A 19 -2.42 10.06 -1.22
C ALA A 19 -1.01 9.66 -1.69
N GLN A 20 0.00 10.43 -1.29
CA GLN A 20 1.39 10.05 -1.52
C GLN A 20 1.71 8.73 -0.80
N THR A 21 2.20 7.77 -1.57
CA THR A 21 2.67 6.48 -1.05
C THR A 21 4.07 6.64 -0.48
N LEU A 22 4.23 6.33 0.81
CA LEU A 22 5.52 6.33 1.51
C LEU A 22 6.24 4.98 1.36
N PHE A 23 5.47 3.90 1.29
CA PHE A 23 5.99 2.54 1.12
C PHE A 23 4.94 1.67 0.41
N CYS A 24 5.37 0.82 -0.53
CA CYS A 24 4.53 -0.17 -1.19
C CYS A 24 5.31 -1.46 -1.45
N ARG A 25 4.74 -2.62 -1.11
CA ARG A 25 5.36 -3.93 -1.36
C ARG A 25 4.38 -5.09 -1.24
N ASP A 26 4.71 -6.22 -1.87
CA ASP A 26 4.08 -7.51 -1.60
C ASP A 26 4.33 -7.96 -0.15
N ALA A 27 3.33 -8.61 0.42
CA ALA A 27 3.35 -9.32 1.69
C ALA A 27 2.97 -10.80 1.46
N VAL A 28 3.07 -11.60 2.52
CA VAL A 28 2.63 -13.00 2.48
C VAL A 28 1.13 -13.13 2.13
N HIS A 29 0.72 -14.33 1.74
CA HIS A 29 -0.70 -14.68 1.50
C HIS A 29 -1.39 -13.92 0.35
N ASN A 30 -0.65 -13.60 -0.72
CA ASN A 30 -1.17 -12.87 -1.88
C ASN A 30 -1.74 -11.50 -1.48
N GLN A 31 -0.96 -10.76 -0.70
CA GLN A 31 -1.35 -9.46 -0.19
C GLN A 31 -0.35 -8.39 -0.62
N LEU A 32 -0.84 -7.16 -0.73
CA LEU A 32 -0.07 -5.97 -1.02
C LEU A 32 -0.22 -5.03 0.18
N VAL A 33 0.85 -4.34 0.53
CA VAL A 33 0.85 -3.30 1.56
C VAL A 33 1.09 -1.96 0.90
N GLN A 34 0.23 -0.98 1.20
CA GLN A 34 0.47 0.43 0.91
C GLN A 34 0.50 1.21 2.22
N VAL A 35 1.54 2.01 2.43
CA VAL A 35 1.62 2.97 3.53
C VAL A 35 1.54 4.38 2.97
N THR A 36 0.61 5.17 3.49
CA THR A 36 0.50 6.61 3.23
C THR A 36 0.60 7.37 4.55
N ALA A 37 0.66 8.70 4.51
CA ALA A 37 0.77 9.51 5.73
C ALA A 37 -0.36 9.26 6.76
N ASN A 38 -1.53 8.80 6.32
CA ASN A 38 -2.70 8.65 7.18
C ASN A 38 -3.04 7.19 7.52
N ALA A 39 -2.53 6.22 6.76
CA ALA A 39 -2.98 4.84 6.89
C ALA A 39 -1.99 3.80 6.36
N VAL A 40 -2.11 2.58 6.90
CA VAL A 40 -1.54 1.35 6.33
C VAL A 40 -2.68 0.52 5.79
N ARG A 41 -2.62 0.15 4.51
CA ARG A 41 -3.62 -0.65 3.80
C ARG A 41 -3.04 -1.99 3.42
N LEU A 42 -3.75 -3.06 3.74
CA LEU A 42 -3.49 -4.42 3.30
C LEU A 42 -4.54 -4.77 2.25
N VAL A 43 -4.09 -5.16 1.06
CA VAL A 43 -4.94 -5.36 -0.13
C VAL A 43 -4.70 -6.74 -0.68
N SER A 44 -5.75 -7.40 -1.18
CA SER A 44 -5.61 -8.68 -1.88
C SER A 44 -4.95 -8.46 -3.24
N SER A 45 -3.86 -9.16 -3.55
CA SER A 45 -3.24 -9.07 -4.89
C SER A 45 -4.12 -9.70 -5.97
N SER A 46 -4.98 -10.66 -5.60
CA SER A 46 -5.88 -11.35 -6.54
C SER A 46 -7.14 -10.56 -6.85
N SER A 47 -7.83 -10.03 -5.83
CA SER A 47 -9.08 -9.28 -6.04
C SER A 47 -8.88 -7.77 -6.11
N ARG A 48 -7.68 -7.27 -5.80
CA ARG A 48 -7.33 -5.85 -5.67
C ARG A 48 -8.16 -5.08 -4.63
N GLN A 49 -8.94 -5.78 -3.82
CA GLN A 49 -9.79 -5.21 -2.78
C GLN A 49 -9.06 -5.00 -1.47
N LEU A 50 -9.46 -3.96 -0.73
CA LEU A 50 -8.99 -3.70 0.63
C LEU A 50 -9.39 -4.85 1.56
N LEU A 51 -8.41 -5.45 2.24
CA LEU A 51 -8.63 -6.48 3.24
C LEU A 51 -8.65 -5.89 4.66
N HIS A 52 -7.68 -5.01 4.94
CA HIS A 52 -7.57 -4.39 6.25
C HIS A 52 -6.95 -2.99 6.16
N LYS A 53 -7.33 -2.11 7.07
CA LYS A 53 -6.82 -0.75 7.15
C LYS A 53 -6.52 -0.37 8.59
N TRP A 54 -5.30 0.06 8.83
CA TRP A 54 -4.93 0.78 10.05
C TRP A 54 -4.88 2.27 9.74
N VAL A 55 -5.37 3.11 10.64
CA VAL A 55 -5.44 4.57 10.47
C VAL A 55 -4.73 5.24 11.62
N ALA A 56 -3.92 6.25 11.32
CA ALA A 56 -3.29 7.08 12.33
C ALA A 56 -4.36 7.82 13.16
N SER A 57 -4.12 7.96 14.46
CA SER A 57 -5.00 8.72 15.34
C SER A 57 -4.97 10.20 14.99
N LEU A 58 -6.02 10.94 15.35
CA LEU A 58 -6.12 12.37 15.07
C LEU A 58 -4.89 13.13 15.61
N GLY A 59 -4.26 13.93 14.75
CA GLY A 59 -3.06 14.70 15.10
C GLY A 59 -1.73 13.96 14.88
N PHE A 60 -1.76 12.69 14.47
CA PHE A 60 -0.57 11.93 14.08
C PHE A 60 -0.55 11.63 12.59
N SER A 61 0.65 11.60 12.02
CA SER A 61 0.89 11.17 10.64
C SER A 61 2.11 10.26 10.55
N ILE A 62 2.05 9.30 9.64
CA ILE A 62 3.20 8.47 9.27
C ILE A 62 4.15 9.31 8.42
N ASN A 63 5.43 9.34 8.78
CA ASN A 63 6.47 10.05 8.01
C ASN A 63 7.51 9.10 7.40
N VAL A 64 7.79 7.98 8.05
CA VAL A 64 8.76 6.96 7.62
C VAL A 64 8.14 5.59 7.86
N ALA A 65 8.26 4.71 6.86
CA ALA A 65 7.76 3.35 6.93
C ALA A 65 8.73 2.37 6.25
N THR A 66 8.81 1.16 6.79
CA THR A 66 9.52 0.02 6.21
C THR A 66 8.73 -1.26 6.48
N ALA A 67 8.87 -2.25 5.60
CA ALA A 67 8.24 -3.54 5.81
C ALA A 67 9.07 -4.69 5.24
N ASN A 68 8.91 -5.85 5.86
CA ASN A 68 9.25 -7.15 5.29
C ASN A 68 7.95 -7.88 4.91
N ALA A 69 8.05 -9.15 4.52
CA ALA A 69 6.91 -9.92 4.03
C ALA A 69 5.76 -10.10 5.06
N THR A 70 6.03 -9.94 6.36
CA THR A 70 5.07 -10.26 7.45
C THR A 70 4.89 -9.13 8.47
N GLN A 71 5.75 -8.12 8.45
CA GLN A 71 5.79 -7.06 9.46
C GLN A 71 5.94 -5.70 8.79
N VAL A 72 5.20 -4.72 9.31
CA VAL A 72 5.29 -3.32 8.93
C VAL A 72 5.74 -2.52 10.15
N LEU A 73 6.75 -1.68 9.99
CA LEU A 73 7.26 -0.76 11.01
C LEU A 73 7.19 0.66 10.47
N PHE A 74 6.68 1.59 11.27
CA PHE A 74 6.59 3.00 10.89
C PHE A 74 6.70 3.90 12.13
N SER A 75 7.09 5.15 11.90
CA SER A 75 7.08 6.21 12.92
C SER A 75 5.92 7.17 12.72
N LEU A 76 5.36 7.63 13.83
CA LEU A 76 4.36 8.69 13.88
C LEU A 76 5.02 9.99 14.31
N HIS A 77 4.59 11.08 13.67
CA HIS A 77 4.89 12.45 14.04
C HIS A 77 3.58 13.18 14.34
#